data_AF-A0A498R8E6-F1
#
_entry.id   AF-A0A498R8E6-F1
#
_cell.length_a   1.000
_cell.length_b   1.000
_cell.length_c   1.000
_cell.angle_alpha   90.00
_cell.angle_beta   90.00
_cell.angle_gamma   90.00
#
_symmetry.space_group_name_H-M   'P 1'
#
loop_
_entity.id
_entity.type
_entity.pdbx_description
1 polymer ?
#
loop_
_entity_poly.entity_id
_entity_poly.type
_entity_poly.pdbx_seq_one_letter_code
_entity_poly.pdbx_strand_id
1 'polypeptide(L)'
;MLPTLIVTLREGFEAALVIGIILSYLHRVGLSSESKKVWIGTITAIVLSVIGGFGVFLLLGSTTEGLFQQLLEGFAITTAVVVLTYMVFLGTFVLFI
;
A
#
# COMPACT_ATOMS: atom_id res chain seq x y z
N MET A 1 4.76 19.41 -5.73
CA MET A 1 5.90 18.63 -5.17
C MET A 1 5.75 18.48 -3.65
N LEU A 2 5.70 19.57 -2.87
CA LEU A 2 5.50 19.50 -1.41
C LEU A 2 4.21 18.78 -0.95
N PRO A 3 3.04 18.98 -1.57
CA PRO A 3 1.81 18.30 -1.13
C PRO A 3 1.90 16.78 -1.25
N THR A 4 2.46 16.28 -2.36
CA THR A 4 2.65 14.85 -2.61
C THR A 4 3.56 14.23 -1.55
N LEU A 5 4.63 14.92 -1.15
CA LEU A 5 5.52 14.46 -0.09
C LEU A 5 4.80 14.34 1.26
N ILE A 6 4.01 15.35 1.63
CA ILE A 6 3.26 15.35 2.90
C ILE A 6 2.24 14.21 2.93
N VAL A 7 1.55 13.97 1.81
CA VAL A 7 0.62 12.85 1.63
C VAL A 7 1.39 11.53 1.81
N THR A 8 2.42 11.27 1.00
CA THR A 8 3.18 9.99 1.08
C THR A 8 3.80 9.73 2.45
N LEU A 9 4.27 10.78 3.15
CA LEU A 9 4.78 10.64 4.52
C LEU A 9 3.68 10.25 5.52
N ARG A 10 2.46 10.79 5.38
CA ARG A 10 1.31 10.39 6.19
C ARG A 10 0.99 8.91 5.98
N GLU A 11 0.84 8.46 4.75
CA GLU A 11 0.52 7.04 4.48
C GLU A 11 1.64 6.10 4.98
N GLY A 12 2.91 6.51 4.83
CA GLY A 12 4.04 5.76 5.37
C GLY A 12 4.03 5.70 6.91
N PHE A 13 3.66 6.79 7.58
CA PHE A 13 3.58 6.84 9.03
C PHE A 13 2.43 5.98 9.57
N GLU A 14 1.26 6.01 8.92
CA GLU A 14 0.12 5.15 9.26
C GLU A 14 0.50 3.66 9.17
N ALA A 15 1.18 3.26 8.08
CA ALA A 15 1.65 1.88 7.92
C ALA A 15 2.66 1.49 9.00
N ALA A 16 3.61 2.37 9.33
CA ALA A 16 4.59 2.14 10.39
C ALA A 16 3.92 2.02 11.77
N LEU A 17 2.91 2.84 12.04
CA LEU A 17 2.14 2.81 13.28
C LEU A 17 1.42 1.47 13.44
N VAL A 18 0.73 0.98 12.41
CA VAL A 18 0.03 -0.31 12.43
C VAL A 18 1.00 -1.45 12.73
N ILE A 19 2.16 -1.50 12.05
CA ILE A 19 3.19 -2.51 12.30
C ILE A 19 3.72 -2.41 13.73
N GLY A 20 3.94 -1.18 14.22
CA GLY A 20 4.36 -0.91 15.59
C GLY A 20 3.35 -1.40 16.63
N ILE A 21 2.05 -1.16 16.43
CA ILE A 21 0.97 -1.63 17.30
C ILE A 21 0.97 -3.16 17.35
N ILE A 22 1.08 -3.83 16.20
CA ILE A 22 1.09 -5.30 16.12
C ILE A 22 2.31 -5.86 16.87
N LEU A 23 3.51 -5.30 16.64
CA LEU A 23 4.73 -5.74 17.32
C LEU A 23 4.69 -5.49 18.82
N SER A 24 4.17 -4.33 19.25
CA SER A 24 4.00 -3.98 20.66
C SER A 24 2.99 -4.90 21.35
N TYR A 25 1.86 -5.17 20.69
CA TYR A 25 0.85 -6.12 21.17
C TYR A 25 1.43 -7.52 21.37
N LEU A 26 2.21 -7.99 20.39
CA LEU A 26 2.82 -9.31 20.44
C LEU A 26 3.86 -9.43 21.56
N HIS A 27 4.60 -8.36 21.81
CA HIS A 27 5.50 -8.26 22.96
C HIS A 27 4.73 -8.31 24.28
N ARG A 28 3.59 -7.63 24.39
CA ARG A 28 2.74 -7.61 25.60
C ARG A 28 2.15 -8.97 25.96
N VAL A 29 1.85 -9.81 24.96
CA VAL A 29 1.33 -11.17 25.15
C VAL A 29 2.45 -12.19 25.47
N GLY A 30 3.71 -11.76 25.50
CA GLY A 30 4.85 -12.63 25.78
C GLY A 30 5.24 -13.52 24.60
N LEU A 31 4.67 -13.28 23.41
CA LEU A 31 4.85 -14.10 22.22
C LEU A 31 5.85 -13.47 21.25
N SER A 32 6.93 -12.91 21.79
CA SER A 32 7.96 -12.16 21.04
C SER A 32 8.69 -12.99 19.98
N SER A 33 8.64 -14.32 20.06
CA SER A 33 9.15 -15.23 19.03
C SER A 33 8.43 -15.06 17.68
N GLU A 34 7.15 -14.69 17.73
CA GLU A 34 6.31 -14.52 16.56
C GLU A 34 6.52 -13.16 15.87
N SER A 35 7.22 -12.22 16.51
CA SER A 35 7.57 -10.92 15.92
C SER A 35 8.39 -11.07 14.63
N LYS A 36 9.12 -12.19 14.50
CA LYS A 36 9.82 -12.55 13.26
C LYS A 36 8.84 -12.75 12.10
N LYS A 37 7.66 -13.34 12.34
CA LYS A 37 6.66 -13.57 11.29
C LYS A 37 6.10 -12.24 10.77
N VAL A 38 5.89 -11.27 11.65
CA VAL A 38 5.45 -9.91 11.27
C VAL A 38 6.50 -9.25 10.38
N TRP A 39 7.78 -9.28 10.78
CA TRP A 39 8.87 -8.72 9.98
C TRP A 39 9.06 -9.40 8.62
N ILE A 40 8.95 -10.73 8.57
CA ILE A 40 8.99 -11.48 7.31
C ILE A 40 7.83 -11.03 6.42
N GLY A 41 6.62 -10.96 6.96
CA GLY A 41 5.44 -10.48 6.23
C GLY A 41 5.63 -9.08 5.65
N THR A 42 6.14 -8.14 6.47
CA THR A 42 6.41 -6.76 6.03
C THR A 42 7.43 -6.71 4.91
N ILE A 43 8.58 -7.39 5.05
CA ILE A 43 9.63 -7.40 4.03
C ILE A 43 9.11 -8.05 2.75
N THR A 44 8.42 -9.19 2.86
CA THR A 44 7.83 -9.87 1.70
C THR A 44 6.82 -8.98 0.99
N ALA A 45 5.95 -8.25 1.72
CA ALA A 45 5.02 -7.32 1.11
C ALA A 45 5.72 -6.19 0.34
N ILE A 46 6.79 -5.60 0.91
CA ILE A 46 7.59 -4.58 0.24
C ILE A 46 8.21 -5.14 -1.05
N VAL A 47 8.84 -6.31 -0.98
CA VAL A 47 9.47 -6.96 -2.13
C VAL A 47 8.45 -7.26 -3.22
N LEU A 48 7.30 -7.85 -2.87
CA LEU A 48 6.23 -8.13 -3.82
C LEU A 48 5.66 -6.85 -4.45
N SER A 49 5.53 -5.77 -3.69
CA SER A 49 5.09 -4.48 -4.21
C SER A 49 6.05 -3.92 -5.26
N VAL A 50 7.36 -3.99 -5.00
CA VAL A 50 8.39 -3.52 -5.94
C VAL A 50 8.40 -4.39 -7.20
N ILE A 51 8.37 -5.71 -7.05
CA ILE A 51 8.36 -6.65 -8.18
C ILE A 51 7.10 -6.45 -9.03
N GLY A 52 5.93 -6.33 -8.40
CA GLY A 52 4.67 -6.10 -9.09
C GLY A 52 4.67 -4.80 -9.88
N GLY A 53 5.10 -3.70 -9.25
CA GLY A 53 5.21 -2.40 -9.91
C GLY A 53 6.19 -2.41 -11.08
N PHE A 54 7.36 -3.05 -10.90
CA PHE A 54 8.35 -3.20 -11.97
C PHE A 54 7.85 -4.08 -13.10
N GLY A 55 7.14 -5.17 -12.80
CA GLY A 55 6.52 -6.04 -13.81
C GLY A 55 5.49 -5.32 -14.67
N VAL A 56 4.62 -4.53 -14.04
CA VAL A 56 3.65 -3.66 -14.74
C VAL A 56 4.38 -2.64 -15.61
N PHE A 57 5.43 -2.00 -15.10
CA PHE A 57 6.24 -1.04 -15.86
C PHE A 57 6.84 -1.65 -17.13
N LEU A 58 7.39 -2.87 -17.06
CA LEU A 58 7.94 -3.56 -18.23
C LEU A 58 6.87 -3.95 -19.27
N LEU A 59 5.70 -4.38 -18.81
CA LEU A 59 4.58 -4.78 -19.69
C LEU A 59 3.97 -3.58 -20.43
N LEU A 60 3.79 -2.45 -19.74
CA LEU A 60 3.25 -1.24 -20.38
C LEU A 60 4.29 -0.47 -21.19
N GLY A 61 5.56 -0.46 -20.76
CA GLY A 61 6.63 0.25 -21.47
C GLY A 61 6.98 -0.34 -22.84
N SER A 62 6.55 -1.58 -23.13
CA SER A 62 6.84 -2.28 -24.39
C SER A 62 5.66 -2.28 -25.38
N THR A 63 4.46 -1.88 -24.97
CA THR A 63 3.25 -1.97 -25.79
C THR A 63 2.72 -0.56 -26.10
N THR A 64 3.25 0.06 -27.15
CA THR A 64 2.75 1.34 -27.66
C THR A 64 1.39 1.10 -28.32
N GLU A 65 0.29 1.37 -27.61
CA GLU A 65 -1.10 1.36 -28.12
C GLU A 65 -1.79 -0.01 -28.32
N GLY A 66 -1.72 -0.88 -27.31
CA GLY A 66 -2.55 -2.10 -27.25
C GLY A 66 -3.83 -1.90 -26.43
N LEU A 67 -4.92 -2.61 -26.80
CA LEU A 67 -6.16 -2.70 -25.98
C LEU A 67 -5.87 -3.07 -24.51
N PHE A 68 -4.81 -3.84 -24.27
CA PHE A 68 -4.36 -4.23 -22.94
C PHE A 68 -3.98 -3.03 -22.05
N GLN A 69 -3.29 -2.03 -22.61
CA GLN A 69 -2.91 -0.82 -21.87
C GLN A 69 -4.15 -0.01 -21.47
N GLN A 70 -5.09 0.17 -22.40
CA GLN A 70 -6.33 0.91 -22.13
C GLN A 70 -7.20 0.22 -21.07
N LEU A 71 -7.33 -1.11 -21.11
CA LEU A 71 -8.07 -1.86 -20.10
C LEU A 71 -7.41 -1.75 -18.71
N LEU A 72 -6.08 -1.82 -18.65
CA LEU A 72 -5.35 -1.73 -17.38
C LEU A 72 -5.39 -0.32 -16.80
N GLU A 73 -5.24 0.71 -17.63
CA GLU A 73 -5.36 2.11 -17.23
C GLU A 73 -6.78 2.44 -16.76
N GLY A 74 -7.81 2.03 -17.53
CA GLY A 74 -9.20 2.20 -17.16
C GLY A 74 -9.55 1.49 -15.85
N PHE A 75 -9.05 0.26 -15.65
CA PHE A 75 -9.22 -0.48 -14.41
C PHE A 75 -8.51 0.18 -13.23
N ALA A 76 -7.28 0.66 -13.42
CA ALA A 76 -6.50 1.35 -12.40
C ALA A 76 -7.19 2.64 -11.93
N ILE A 77 -7.66 3.47 -12.87
CA ILE A 77 -8.38 4.72 -12.56
C ILE A 77 -9.71 4.42 -11.88
N THR A 78 -10.49 3.47 -12.38
CA THR A 78 -11.79 3.09 -11.77
C THR A 78 -11.59 2.57 -10.35
N THR A 79 -10.59 1.71 -10.15
CA THR A 79 -10.25 1.19 -8.82
C THR A 79 -9.79 2.30 -7.89
N ALA A 80 -8.95 3.23 -8.35
CA ALA A 80 -8.50 4.38 -7.57
C ALA A 80 -9.69 5.25 -7.11
N VAL A 81 -10.65 5.54 -8.00
CA VAL A 81 -11.86 6.31 -7.65
C VAL A 81 -12.70 5.58 -6.61
N VAL A 82 -12.91 4.26 -6.75
CA VAL A 82 -13.66 3.46 -5.77
C VAL A 82 -12.98 3.49 -4.40
N VAL A 83 -11.66 3.28 -4.34
CA VAL A 83 -10.90 3.30 -3.09
C VAL A 83 -10.95 4.69 -2.44
N LEU A 84 -10.72 5.75 -3.19
CA LEU A 84 -10.77 7.12 -2.67
C LEU A 84 -12.18 7.49 -2.18
N THR A 85 -13.21 7.12 -2.93
CA THR A 85 -14.61 7.35 -2.53
C THR A 85 -14.93 6.61 -1.24
N TYR A 86 -14.49 5.36 -1.11
CA TYR A 86 -14.66 4.58 0.11
C TYR A 86 -13.95 5.21 1.31
N MET A 87 -12.72 5.69 1.14
CA MET A 87 -11.98 6.39 2.22
C MET A 87 -12.69 7.65 2.70
N VAL A 88 -13.28 8.43 1.77
CA VAL A 88 -14.03 9.65 2.09
C VAL A 88 -15.37 9.32 2.74
N PHE A 89 -16.11 8.33 2.22
CA PHE A 89 -17.47 8.03 2.66
C PHE A 89 -17.52 7.21 3.96
N LEU A 90 -16.58 6.27 4.16
CA LEU A 90 -16.52 5.45 5.38
C LEU A 90 -15.96 6.23 6.58
N GLY A 91 -15.37 7.40 6.36
CA GLY A 91 -14.83 8.22 7.44
C GLY A 91 -13.54 7.68 8.07
N THR A 92 -12.92 6.62 7.52
CA THR A 92 -11.59 6.14 7.95
C THR A 92 -10.54 7.26 7.86
N PHE A 93 -10.74 8.22 6.97
CA PHE A 93 -9.92 9.43 6.85
C PHE A 93 -9.94 10.33 8.10
N VAL A 94 -11.01 10.27 8.92
CA VAL A 94 -11.12 11.06 10.18
C VAL A 94 -10.61 10.27 11.39
N LEU A 95 -10.58 8.93 11.33
CA LEU A 95 -10.16 8.10 12.46
C LEU A 95 -8.63 8.01 12.62
N PHE A 96 -7.87 8.53 11.66
CA PHE A 96 -6.40 8.54 11.62
C PHE A 96 -5.78 9.95 11.53
N ILE A 97 -6.55 11.02 11.74
CA ILE A 97 -6.06 12.39 12.04
C ILE A 97 -6.26 12.71 13.52
#